data_AF-A0A1W1WUR3-F1
#
_entry.id   AF-A0A1W1WUR3-F1
#
_cell.length_a   1.000
_cell.length_b   1.000
_cell.length_c   1.000
_cell.angle_alpha   90.00
_cell.angle_beta   90.00
_cell.angle_gamma   90.00
#
_symmetry.space_group_name_H-M   'P 1'
#
loop_
_entity.id
_entity.type
_entity.pdbx_description
1 polymer ?
#
loop_
_entity_poly.entity_id
_entity_poly.type
_entity_poly.pdbx_seq_one_letter_code
_entity_poly.pdbx_strand_id
1 'polypeptide(L)'
;MDKDKLITKIIFGEEKISKVKFPADEEAKKSFEIAWDIWENFENNIRKPIRALVTHKICKILKEKIEKEEKYKSFDFIDSGFCKGVHWEAFLFFPKNWQINKNERPILSYALEFDKNNYIGMYYGICKKDEYTPYVGKTPENIEELKKLQEKFRKQGFSLTTKWWPFYKFFTEPYGSMNQKEFYNKVFEKGIDQVASYYVNELESLIEQTQDDIDKFIEKYKKEKGLI
;
A
#
# COMPACT_ATOMS: atom_id res chain seq x y z
N MET A 1 -8.54 -36.48 9.21
CA MET A 1 -7.49 -36.72 8.20
C MET A 1 -6.67 -35.45 8.11
N ASP A 2 -5.35 -35.56 8.27
CA ASP A 2 -4.43 -34.42 8.21
C ASP A 2 -4.53 -33.72 6.85
N LYS A 3 -4.76 -32.40 6.85
CA LYS A 3 -5.05 -31.61 5.64
C LYS A 3 -3.92 -31.71 4.62
N ASP A 4 -2.69 -31.77 5.10
CA ASP A 4 -1.50 -31.84 4.25
C ASP A 4 -1.35 -33.23 3.62
N LYS A 5 -1.74 -34.30 4.34
CA LYS A 5 -1.79 -35.66 3.79
C LYS A 5 -2.87 -35.80 2.72
N LEU A 6 -4.02 -35.16 2.90
CA LEU A 6 -5.10 -35.15 1.91
C LEU A 6 -4.71 -34.40 0.63
N ILE A 7 -4.10 -33.22 0.77
CA ILE A 7 -3.62 -32.44 -0.39
C ILE A 7 -2.53 -33.22 -1.14
N THR A 8 -1.57 -33.82 -0.43
CA THR A 8 -0.52 -34.63 -1.05
C THR A 8 -1.11 -35.83 -1.81
N LYS A 9 -2.09 -36.52 -1.23
CA LYS A 9 -2.78 -37.65 -1.87
C LYS A 9 -3.57 -37.24 -3.11
N ILE A 10 -4.23 -36.08 -3.07
CA ILE A 10 -5.00 -35.54 -4.20
C ILE A 10 -4.08 -35.16 -5.36
N ILE A 11 -2.95 -34.52 -5.09
CA ILE A 11 -2.06 -33.99 -6.14
C ILE A 11 -1.11 -35.06 -6.68
N PHE A 12 -0.56 -35.91 -5.80
CA PHE A 12 0.54 -36.82 -6.14
C PHE A 12 0.19 -38.31 -5.95
N GLY A 13 -1.04 -38.63 -5.54
CA GLY A 13 -1.48 -40.02 -5.31
C GLY A 13 -0.96 -40.66 -4.02
N GLU A 14 -0.11 -39.98 -3.25
CA GLU A 14 0.56 -40.50 -2.06
C GLU A 14 0.24 -39.67 -0.80
N GLU A 15 0.09 -40.32 0.36
CA GLU A 15 -0.23 -39.63 1.63
C GLU A 15 0.98 -38.97 2.31
N LYS A 16 2.19 -39.27 1.84
CA LYS A 16 3.44 -38.68 2.34
C LYS A 16 4.29 -38.23 1.15
N ILE A 17 4.70 -36.97 1.16
CA ILE A 17 5.52 -36.42 0.07
C ILE A 17 6.86 -37.15 -0.07
N SER A 18 7.39 -37.71 1.01
CA SER A 18 8.60 -38.55 1.01
C SER A 18 8.47 -39.86 0.24
N LYS A 19 7.24 -40.28 -0.10
CA LYS A 19 6.94 -41.47 -0.92
C LYS A 19 6.66 -41.13 -2.38
N VAL A 20 6.48 -39.86 -2.71
CA VAL A 20 6.33 -39.41 -4.09
C VAL A 20 7.66 -39.61 -4.79
N LYS A 21 7.74 -40.60 -5.67
CA LYS A 21 8.84 -40.70 -6.63
C LYS A 21 8.57 -39.67 -7.71
N PHE A 22 9.17 -38.48 -7.56
CA PHE A 22 9.20 -37.53 -8.65
C PHE A 22 9.92 -38.18 -9.83
N PRO A 23 9.34 -38.19 -11.04
CA PRO A 23 10.07 -38.60 -12.22
C PRO A 23 11.27 -37.65 -12.32
N ALA A 24 12.45 -38.18 -12.05
CA ALA A 24 13.73 -37.51 -12.20
C ALA A 24 14.48 -38.11 -13.40
N ASP A 25 13.72 -38.59 -14.38
CA ASP A 25 14.27 -38.91 -15.69
C ASP A 25 14.78 -37.62 -16.37
N GLU A 26 15.60 -37.81 -17.40
CA GLU A 26 16.26 -36.70 -18.08
C GLU A 26 15.27 -35.74 -18.75
N GLU A 27 14.08 -36.22 -19.13
CA GLU A 27 13.03 -35.36 -19.72
C GLU A 27 12.40 -34.44 -18.66
N ALA A 28 12.13 -34.97 -17.47
CA ALA A 28 11.61 -34.19 -16.35
C ALA A 28 12.63 -33.16 -15.85
N LYS A 29 13.92 -33.52 -15.77
CA LYS A 29 14.99 -32.57 -15.42
C LYS A 29 15.10 -31.43 -16.44
N LYS A 30 15.12 -31.76 -17.73
CA LYS A 30 15.18 -30.77 -18.81
C LYS A 30 13.97 -29.83 -18.78
N SER A 31 12.78 -30.37 -18.55
CA SER A 31 11.55 -29.56 -18.44
C SER A 31 11.58 -28.63 -17.22
N PHE A 32 12.13 -29.10 -16.09
CA PHE A 32 12.33 -28.28 -14.90
C PHE A 32 13.31 -27.13 -15.16
N GLU A 33 14.46 -27.40 -15.77
CA GLU A 33 15.45 -26.36 -16.10
C GLU A 33 14.85 -25.27 -17.00
N ILE A 34 14.14 -25.67 -18.07
CA ILE A 34 13.46 -24.71 -18.96
C ILE A 34 12.43 -23.87 -18.19
N ALA A 35 11.61 -24.50 -17.34
CA ALA A 35 10.61 -23.78 -16.56
C ALA A 35 11.24 -22.82 -15.54
N TRP A 36 12.35 -23.22 -14.92
CA TRP A 36 13.10 -22.41 -13.97
C TRP A 36 13.72 -21.19 -14.67
N ASP A 37 14.38 -21.38 -15.81
CA ASP A 37 14.98 -20.30 -16.61
C ASP A 37 13.91 -19.29 -17.07
N ILE A 38 12.76 -19.77 -17.54
CA ILE A 38 11.64 -18.92 -17.93
C ILE A 38 11.14 -18.12 -16.72
N TRP A 39 10.99 -18.76 -15.56
CA TRP A 39 10.54 -18.10 -14.35
C TRP A 39 11.54 -17.03 -13.87
N GLU A 40 12.84 -17.35 -13.83
CA GLU A 40 13.89 -16.40 -13.43
C GLU A 40 13.98 -15.21 -14.39
N ASN A 41 13.91 -15.47 -15.69
CA ASN A 41 13.87 -14.43 -16.71
C ASN A 41 12.64 -13.53 -16.53
N PHE A 42 11.46 -14.12 -16.31
CA PHE A 42 10.24 -13.34 -16.06
C PHE A 42 10.33 -12.52 -14.76
N GLU A 43 10.81 -13.09 -13.67
CA GLU A 43 10.93 -12.39 -12.39
C GLU A 43 11.93 -11.21 -12.47
N ASN A 44 13.10 -11.45 -13.07
CA ASN A 44 14.20 -10.47 -13.06
C ASN A 44 14.09 -9.42 -14.18
N ASN A 45 13.61 -9.78 -15.37
CA ASN A 45 13.61 -8.89 -16.52
C ASN A 45 12.24 -8.27 -16.82
N ILE A 46 11.16 -8.81 -16.24
CA ILE A 46 9.81 -8.30 -16.48
C ILE A 46 9.16 -7.84 -15.18
N ARG A 47 9.02 -8.71 -14.18
CA ARG A 47 8.22 -8.41 -12.99
C ARG A 47 8.81 -7.32 -12.10
N LYS A 48 10.04 -7.50 -11.63
CA LYS A 48 10.71 -6.51 -10.76
C LYS A 48 10.89 -5.16 -11.48
N PRO A 49 11.34 -5.10 -12.75
CA PRO A 49 11.48 -3.83 -13.46
C PRO A 49 10.15 -3.10 -13.62
N ILE A 50 9.07 -3.77 -14.04
CA ILE A 50 7.75 -3.13 -14.21
C ILE A 50 7.23 -2.56 -12.88
N ARG A 51 7.33 -3.34 -11.79
CA ARG A 51 6.96 -2.89 -10.45
C ARG A 51 7.72 -1.63 -10.05
N ALA A 52 9.05 -1.65 -10.18
CA ALA A 52 9.89 -0.50 -9.87
C ALA A 52 9.56 0.73 -10.73
N LEU A 53 9.32 0.54 -12.04
CA LEU A 53 8.93 1.62 -12.94
C LEU A 53 7.60 2.25 -12.56
N VAL A 54 6.59 1.44 -12.24
CA VAL A 54 5.28 1.93 -11.78
C VAL A 54 5.44 2.72 -10.49
N THR A 55 6.15 2.19 -9.49
CA THR A 55 6.39 2.89 -8.22
C THR A 55 7.16 4.20 -8.41
N HIS A 56 8.21 4.18 -9.22
CA HIS A 56 8.96 5.39 -9.53
C HIS A 56 8.07 6.44 -10.20
N LYS A 57 7.19 6.01 -11.12
CA LYS A 57 6.26 6.92 -11.78
C LYS A 57 5.23 7.49 -10.80
N ILE A 58 4.67 6.70 -9.89
CA ILE A 58 3.79 7.19 -8.81
C ILE A 58 4.49 8.30 -8.02
N CYS A 59 5.71 8.02 -7.55
CA CYS A 59 6.52 8.99 -6.81
C CYS A 59 6.80 10.26 -7.59
N LYS A 60 7.12 10.13 -8.89
CA LYS A 60 7.34 11.28 -9.76
C LYS A 60 6.09 12.14 -9.88
N ILE A 61 4.93 11.53 -10.13
CA ILE A 61 3.66 12.24 -10.25
C ILE A 61 3.34 12.99 -8.94
N LEU A 62 3.46 12.32 -7.79
CA LEU A 62 3.18 12.95 -6.48
C LEU A 62 4.11 14.13 -6.19
N LYS A 63 5.40 14.02 -6.49
CA LYS A 63 6.38 15.11 -6.32
C LYS A 63 6.07 16.27 -7.27
N GLU A 64 5.81 15.99 -8.54
CA GLU A 64 5.46 17.00 -9.54
C GLU A 64 4.17 17.74 -9.15
N LYS A 65 3.19 17.05 -8.57
CA LYS A 65 1.95 17.66 -8.06
C LYS A 65 2.22 18.72 -7.00
N ILE A 66 3.06 18.42 -6.00
CA ILE A 66 3.42 19.38 -4.94
C ILE A 66 4.17 20.58 -5.51
N GLU A 67 5.07 20.35 -6.47
CA GLU A 67 5.89 21.40 -7.07
C GLU A 67 5.10 22.33 -8.00
N LYS A 68 4.11 21.79 -8.73
CA LYS A 68 3.50 22.48 -9.88
C LYS A 68 2.03 22.82 -9.71
N GLU A 69 1.26 22.07 -8.93
CA GLU A 69 -0.19 22.29 -8.80
C GLU A 69 -0.51 23.19 -7.60
N GLU A 70 -1.26 24.28 -7.84
CA GLU A 70 -1.60 25.28 -6.81
C GLU A 70 -2.24 24.66 -5.57
N LYS A 71 -3.16 23.69 -5.76
CA LYS A 71 -3.87 23.01 -4.66
C LYS A 71 -2.94 22.26 -3.71
N TYR A 72 -1.74 21.89 -4.14
CA TYR A 72 -0.77 21.12 -3.34
C TYR A 72 0.43 21.96 -2.87
N LYS A 73 0.48 23.27 -3.14
CA LYS A 73 1.56 24.13 -2.63
C LYS A 73 1.59 24.20 -1.10
N SER A 74 0.42 24.10 -0.47
CA SER A 74 0.26 24.02 0.99
C SER A 74 0.54 22.62 1.55
N PHE A 75 0.86 21.63 0.71
CA PHE A 75 1.20 20.28 1.13
C PHE A 75 2.71 20.09 1.22
N ASP A 76 3.09 19.09 2.00
CA ASP A 76 4.44 18.56 2.10
C ASP A 76 4.37 17.01 2.06
N PHE A 77 5.53 16.38 1.92
CA PHE A 77 5.62 14.93 1.87
C PHE A 77 6.85 14.39 2.60
N ILE A 78 6.77 13.13 3.00
CA ILE A 78 7.91 12.37 3.55
C ILE A 78 7.97 11.04 2.81
N ASP A 79 9.09 10.75 2.18
CA ASP A 79 9.37 9.44 1.56
C ASP A 79 10.29 8.64 2.50
N SER A 80 9.72 7.70 3.24
CA SER A 80 10.47 6.87 4.19
C SER A 80 11.21 5.71 3.51
N GLY A 81 11.10 5.58 2.18
CA GLY A 81 11.65 4.45 1.43
C GLY A 81 10.68 3.85 0.42
N PHE A 82 9.45 4.35 0.36
CA PHE A 82 8.43 3.92 -0.60
C PHE A 82 8.92 4.07 -2.04
N CYS A 83 9.57 5.18 -2.40
CA CYS A 83 10.05 5.36 -3.78
C CYS A 83 11.22 4.44 -4.14
N LYS A 84 11.84 3.81 -3.14
CA LYS A 84 12.84 2.74 -3.29
C LYS A 84 12.21 1.34 -3.21
N GLY A 85 10.89 1.25 -3.05
CA GLY A 85 10.14 -0.01 -2.98
C GLY A 85 10.29 -0.79 -1.69
N VAL A 86 10.73 -0.14 -0.61
CA VAL A 86 10.99 -0.82 0.65
C VAL A 86 9.65 -1.18 1.29
N HIS A 87 9.48 -2.44 1.68
CA HIS A 87 8.32 -2.90 2.43
C HIS A 87 8.15 -2.13 3.75
N TRP A 88 6.91 -1.87 4.16
CA TRP A 88 6.55 -1.08 5.36
C TRP A 88 7.04 0.37 5.38
N GLU A 89 7.74 0.81 4.35
CA GLU A 89 8.08 2.22 4.19
C GLU A 89 6.98 2.92 3.40
N ALA A 90 6.54 4.05 3.94
CA ALA A 90 5.42 4.81 3.41
C ALA A 90 5.87 6.08 2.68
N PHE A 91 5.11 6.43 1.65
CA PHE A 91 5.08 7.78 1.12
C PHE A 91 3.96 8.53 1.83
N LEU A 92 4.32 9.49 2.66
CA LEU A 92 3.40 10.30 3.44
C LEU A 92 3.14 11.61 2.71
N PHE A 93 1.89 12.05 2.70
CA PHE A 93 1.44 13.27 2.05
C PHE A 93 0.49 14.00 3.01
N PHE A 94 0.68 15.30 3.23
CA PHE A 94 -0.11 16.03 4.22
C PHE A 94 -0.08 17.56 4.01
N PRO A 95 -1.15 18.28 4.37
CA PRO A 95 -1.12 19.73 4.53
C PRO A 95 -0.05 20.18 5.55
N LYS A 96 0.75 21.19 5.20
CA LYS A 96 1.80 21.78 6.05
C LYS A 96 1.25 22.30 7.37
N ASN A 97 0.04 22.84 7.37
CA ASN A 97 -0.63 23.30 8.59
C ASN A 97 -0.99 22.16 9.54
N TRP A 98 -0.85 20.88 9.16
CA TRP A 98 -1.01 19.76 10.10
C TRP A 98 0.23 19.53 10.98
N GLN A 99 1.39 20.03 10.55
CA GLN A 99 2.60 19.94 11.35
C GLN A 99 2.46 20.80 12.61
N ILE A 100 2.97 20.27 13.72
CA ILE A 100 3.08 20.98 14.99
C ILE A 100 4.47 21.63 15.04
N ASN A 101 5.51 20.83 14.83
CA ASN A 101 6.88 21.29 14.71
C ASN A 101 7.33 21.18 13.26
N LYS A 102 8.15 22.15 12.84
CA LYS A 102 8.79 22.12 11.52
C LYS A 102 9.66 20.87 11.41
N ASN A 103 9.57 20.19 10.26
CA ASN A 103 10.27 18.94 9.95
C ASN A 103 9.83 17.70 10.76
N GLU A 104 8.73 17.79 11.52
CA GLU A 104 8.12 16.61 12.12
C GLU A 104 6.96 16.08 11.28
N ARG A 105 6.77 14.77 11.30
CA ARG A 105 5.57 14.14 10.78
C ARG A 105 4.35 14.63 11.60
N PRO A 106 3.26 15.05 10.94
CA PRO A 106 2.02 15.43 11.63
C PRO A 106 1.38 14.20 12.29
N ILE A 107 0.44 14.44 13.22
CA ILE A 107 -0.25 13.36 13.94
C ILE A 107 -1.03 12.42 13.02
N LEU A 108 -1.53 12.93 11.89
CA LEU A 108 -2.16 12.18 10.82
C LEU A 108 -1.54 12.55 9.48
N SER A 109 -1.43 11.59 8.57
CA SER A 109 -1.00 11.82 7.19
C SER A 109 -1.78 10.92 6.24
N TYR A 110 -1.96 11.36 5.00
CA TYR A 110 -2.27 10.45 3.91
C TYR A 110 -1.04 9.60 3.62
N ALA A 111 -1.22 8.34 3.25
CA ALA A 111 -0.10 7.48 2.97
C ALA A 111 -0.36 6.43 1.89
N LEU A 112 0.71 6.07 1.18
CA LEU A 112 0.86 4.88 0.36
C LEU A 112 1.94 3.99 0.98
N GLU A 113 1.67 2.70 1.14
CA GLU A 113 2.62 1.76 1.74
C GLU A 113 2.50 0.36 1.10
N PHE A 114 3.62 -0.37 1.08
CA PHE A 114 3.66 -1.76 0.62
C PHE A 114 3.44 -2.74 1.78
N ASP A 115 2.60 -3.77 1.57
CA ASP A 115 2.14 -4.67 2.62
C ASP A 115 3.20 -5.56 3.26
N LYS A 116 3.77 -6.54 2.57
CA LYS A 116 4.65 -7.54 3.21
C LYS A 116 5.89 -7.91 2.43
N ASN A 117 5.96 -7.48 1.18
CA ASN A 117 7.05 -7.77 0.27
C ASN A 117 7.23 -6.58 -0.66
N ASN A 118 8.49 -6.29 -1.02
CA ASN A 118 8.83 -5.18 -1.90
C ASN A 118 7.97 -5.21 -3.16
N TYR A 119 7.19 -4.15 -3.38
CA TYR A 119 6.33 -3.95 -4.54
C TYR A 119 5.23 -5.01 -4.80
N ILE A 120 4.74 -5.74 -3.79
CA ILE A 120 3.74 -6.81 -4.01
C ILE A 120 2.31 -6.32 -3.86
N GLY A 121 1.93 -5.91 -2.65
CA GLY A 121 0.62 -5.39 -2.34
C GLY A 121 0.77 -3.96 -1.90
N MET A 122 -0.11 -3.08 -2.38
CA MET A 122 -0.09 -1.68 -1.97
C MET A 122 -1.44 -1.31 -1.38
N TYR A 123 -1.40 -0.47 -0.37
CA TYR A 123 -2.60 0.11 0.23
C TYR A 123 -2.41 1.59 0.47
N TYR A 124 -3.53 2.26 0.68
CA TYR A 124 -3.61 3.68 0.91
C TYR A 124 -4.60 3.99 2.03
N GLY A 125 -4.45 5.14 2.66
CA GLY A 125 -5.32 5.52 3.76
C GLY A 125 -4.81 6.72 4.55
N ILE A 126 -5.36 6.87 5.75
CA ILE A 126 -4.85 7.78 6.77
C ILE A 126 -4.04 6.98 7.76
N CYS A 127 -2.84 7.45 8.08
CA CYS A 127 -1.93 6.83 9.04
C CYS A 127 -1.56 7.80 10.16
N LYS A 128 -1.21 7.24 11.31
CA LYS A 128 -0.71 7.96 12.48
C LYS A 128 0.76 8.33 12.34
N LYS A 129 1.22 9.30 13.13
CA LYS A 129 2.65 9.53 13.33
C LYS A 129 3.39 8.26 13.78
N ASP A 130 2.83 7.57 14.77
CA ASP A 130 3.27 6.28 15.30
C ASP A 130 2.11 5.49 15.92
N GLU A 131 2.34 4.19 16.20
CA GLU A 131 1.30 3.32 16.77
C GLU A 131 0.82 3.80 18.15
N TYR A 132 1.69 4.48 18.90
CA TYR A 132 1.43 4.94 20.27
C TYR A 132 0.79 6.32 20.34
N THR A 133 0.73 7.06 19.23
CA THR A 133 0.32 8.46 19.24
C THR A 133 -1.10 8.56 19.79
N PRO A 134 -1.30 9.18 20.97
CA PRO A 134 -2.62 9.36 21.52
C PRO A 134 -3.23 10.61 20.87
N TYR A 135 -4.50 10.51 20.50
CA TYR A 135 -5.22 11.67 20.04
C TYR A 135 -5.81 12.38 21.27
N VAL A 136 -5.05 13.32 21.85
CA VAL A 136 -5.34 14.04 23.10
C VAL A 136 -5.87 13.14 24.23
N GLY A 137 -5.04 12.22 24.72
CA GLY A 137 -5.41 11.36 25.86
C GLY A 137 -6.57 10.39 25.58
N LYS A 138 -7.02 10.31 24.32
CA LYS A 138 -8.07 9.45 23.82
C LYS A 138 -7.53 8.58 22.68
N THR A 139 -8.06 7.38 22.59
CA THR A 139 -7.87 6.53 21.41
C THR A 139 -8.73 7.04 20.25
N PRO A 140 -8.39 6.77 18.97
CA PRO A 140 -9.14 7.33 17.82
C PRO A 140 -10.65 7.04 17.90
N GLU A 141 -11.01 5.87 18.42
CA GLU A 141 -12.38 5.45 18.71
C GLU A 141 -13.05 6.23 19.85
N ASN A 142 -12.50 7.35 20.31
CA ASN A 142 -13.08 8.25 21.29
C ASN A 142 -13.21 9.70 20.78
N ILE A 143 -12.86 9.94 19.50
CA ILE A 143 -12.99 11.25 18.85
C ILE A 143 -14.10 11.19 17.82
N GLU A 144 -15.13 11.99 18.03
CA GLU A 144 -16.36 11.97 17.24
C GLU A 144 -16.12 12.23 15.75
N GLU A 145 -15.23 13.17 15.44
CA GLU A 145 -14.88 13.52 14.06
C GLU A 145 -14.20 12.33 13.34
N LEU A 146 -13.25 11.66 13.99
CA LEU A 146 -12.58 10.48 13.46
C LEU A 146 -13.52 9.27 13.38
N LYS A 147 -14.43 9.09 14.34
CA LYS A 147 -15.46 8.04 14.29
C LYS A 147 -16.35 8.16 13.07
N LYS A 148 -16.85 9.37 12.81
CA LYS A 148 -17.71 9.64 11.65
C LYS A 148 -17.00 9.33 10.34
N LEU A 149 -15.73 9.73 10.22
CA LEU A 149 -14.89 9.36 9.08
C LEU A 149 -14.71 7.85 8.97
N GLN A 150 -14.33 7.17 10.06
CA GLN A 150 -14.16 5.72 10.08
C GLN A 150 -15.43 4.98 9.66
N GLU A 151 -16.60 5.39 10.15
CA GLU A 151 -17.89 4.80 9.78
C GLU A 151 -18.24 5.04 8.30
N LYS A 152 -18.00 6.26 7.80
CA LYS A 152 -18.19 6.59 6.37
C LYS A 152 -17.33 5.68 5.49
N PHE A 153 -16.04 5.57 5.79
CA PHE A 153 -15.09 4.83 4.95
C PHE A 153 -15.18 3.31 5.12
N ARG A 154 -15.60 2.82 6.29
CA ARG A 154 -15.94 1.39 6.49
C ARG A 154 -17.00 0.93 5.50
N LYS A 155 -18.04 1.75 5.25
CA LYS A 155 -19.08 1.46 4.27
C LYS A 155 -18.57 1.43 2.82
N GLN A 156 -17.41 2.04 2.56
CA GLN A 156 -16.73 2.07 1.26
C GLN A 156 -15.66 0.97 1.11
N GLY A 157 -15.59 0.03 2.07
CA GLY A 157 -14.66 -1.10 2.06
C GLY A 157 -13.29 -0.81 2.67
N PHE A 158 -13.11 0.30 3.38
CA PHE A 158 -11.89 0.52 4.15
C PHE A 158 -11.88 -0.37 5.41
N SER A 159 -10.71 -0.90 5.72
CA SER A 159 -10.41 -1.57 6.97
C SER A 159 -10.11 -0.54 8.05
N LEU A 160 -10.52 -0.81 9.29
CA LEU A 160 -10.30 0.07 10.43
C LEU A 160 -9.33 -0.59 11.40
N THR A 161 -8.35 0.16 11.90
CA THR A 161 -7.49 -0.29 13.01
C THR A 161 -7.30 0.84 14.01
N THR A 162 -6.95 0.50 15.25
CA THR A 162 -6.61 1.47 16.30
C THR A 162 -5.11 1.79 16.36
N LYS A 163 -4.30 1.03 15.60
CA LYS A 163 -2.85 1.16 15.53
C LYS A 163 -2.47 2.17 14.45
N TRP A 164 -1.44 1.87 13.67
CA TRP A 164 -0.85 2.72 12.65
C TRP A 164 -1.85 3.30 11.64
N TRP A 165 -2.91 2.56 11.28
CA TRP A 165 -3.91 2.97 10.28
C TRP A 165 -5.30 3.15 10.89
N PRO A 166 -5.73 4.37 11.23
CA PRO A 166 -7.12 4.66 11.59
C PRO A 166 -8.12 4.10 10.59
N PHE A 167 -7.82 4.21 9.30
CA PHE A 167 -8.49 3.51 8.22
C PHE A 167 -7.60 3.42 6.98
N TYR A 168 -7.65 2.27 6.31
CA TYR A 168 -6.86 1.98 5.10
C TYR A 168 -7.61 1.04 4.17
N LYS A 169 -7.19 0.98 2.91
CA LYS A 169 -7.77 0.08 1.91
C LYS A 169 -6.68 -0.39 0.94
N PHE A 170 -6.74 -1.66 0.57
CA PHE A 170 -5.99 -2.15 -0.58
C PHE A 170 -6.54 -1.55 -1.87
N PHE A 171 -5.69 -1.30 -2.85
CA PHE A 171 -6.19 -0.93 -4.17
C PHE A 171 -7.08 -2.04 -4.75
N THR A 172 -8.04 -1.65 -5.58
CA THR A 172 -8.95 -2.61 -6.22
C THR A 172 -8.19 -3.42 -7.26
N GLU A 173 -8.49 -4.71 -7.39
CA GLU A 173 -7.89 -5.52 -8.44
C GLU A 173 -8.18 -4.93 -9.84
N PRO A 174 -7.20 -4.95 -10.76
CA PRO A 174 -5.92 -5.67 -10.67
C PRO A 174 -4.76 -4.87 -10.08
N TYR A 175 -5.02 -3.73 -9.44
CA TYR A 175 -4.00 -2.83 -8.90
C TYR A 175 -3.70 -3.10 -7.41
N GLY A 176 -4.50 -3.92 -6.74
CA GLY A 176 -4.27 -4.32 -5.35
C GLY A 176 -3.00 -5.14 -5.17
N SER A 177 -2.74 -6.04 -6.12
CA SER A 177 -1.59 -6.93 -6.11
C SER A 177 -0.80 -6.88 -7.41
N MET A 178 0.39 -6.28 -7.35
CA MET A 178 1.36 -6.29 -8.45
C MET A 178 2.03 -7.67 -8.64
N ASN A 179 1.53 -8.70 -7.96
CA ASN A 179 1.93 -10.09 -8.18
C ASN A 179 0.99 -10.83 -9.13
N GLN A 180 -0.14 -10.25 -9.50
CA GLN A 180 -1.12 -10.89 -10.37
C GLN A 180 -0.79 -10.66 -11.85
N LYS A 181 -1.12 -11.64 -12.70
CA LYS A 181 -0.95 -11.55 -14.16
C LYS A 181 -1.72 -10.36 -14.73
N GLU A 182 -2.90 -10.12 -14.17
CA GLU A 182 -3.84 -9.08 -14.53
C GLU A 182 -3.24 -7.68 -14.37
N PHE A 183 -2.39 -7.47 -13.35
CA PHE A 183 -1.65 -6.22 -13.18
C PHE A 183 -0.74 -5.95 -14.37
N TYR A 184 0.08 -6.94 -14.75
CA TYR A 184 1.01 -6.81 -15.88
C TYR A 184 0.28 -6.60 -17.20
N ASN A 185 -0.81 -7.33 -17.42
CA ASN A 185 -1.67 -7.12 -18.58
C ASN A 185 -2.16 -5.66 -18.63
N LYS A 186 -2.54 -5.07 -17.50
CA LYS A 186 -2.92 -3.64 -17.46
C LYS A 186 -1.75 -2.71 -17.76
N VAL A 187 -0.54 -2.99 -17.27
CA VAL A 187 0.64 -2.19 -17.62
C VAL A 187 0.93 -2.26 -19.12
N PHE A 188 0.83 -3.44 -19.75
CA PHE A 188 1.06 -3.59 -21.19
C PHE A 188 -0.05 -2.95 -22.03
N GLU A 189 -1.30 -3.03 -21.59
CA GLU A 189 -2.47 -2.47 -22.29
C GLU A 189 -2.50 -0.93 -22.20
N LYS A 190 -2.22 -0.38 -21.02
CA LYS A 190 -2.47 1.04 -20.69
C LYS A 190 -1.19 1.87 -20.57
N GLY A 191 -0.05 1.22 -20.45
CA GLY A 191 1.22 1.87 -20.16
C GLY A 191 1.40 2.20 -18.68
N ILE A 192 2.67 2.42 -18.30
CA ILE A 192 3.09 2.73 -16.92
C ILE A 192 2.41 4.00 -16.40
N ASP A 193 2.28 5.02 -17.25
CA ASP A 193 1.76 6.33 -16.86
C ASP A 193 0.31 6.24 -16.40
N GLN A 194 -0.55 5.57 -17.16
CA GLN A 194 -1.96 5.44 -16.80
C GLN A 194 -2.15 4.57 -15.55
N VAL A 195 -1.35 3.51 -15.40
CA VAL A 195 -1.38 2.66 -14.20
C VAL A 195 -0.90 3.43 -12.97
N ALA A 196 0.17 4.21 -13.07
CA ALA A 196 0.66 5.05 -11.97
C ALA A 196 -0.37 6.12 -11.57
N SER A 197 -1.01 6.77 -12.56
CA SER A 197 -2.06 7.75 -12.31
C SER A 197 -3.26 7.16 -11.58
N TYR A 198 -3.62 5.89 -11.81
CA TYR A 198 -4.70 5.24 -11.04
C TYR A 198 -4.45 5.32 -9.53
N TYR A 199 -3.26 4.95 -9.08
CA TYR A 199 -2.91 4.98 -7.65
C TYR A 199 -2.93 6.38 -7.07
N VAL A 200 -2.43 7.37 -7.84
CA VAL A 200 -2.44 8.78 -7.42
C VAL A 200 -3.86 9.30 -7.33
N ASN A 201 -4.72 9.01 -8.30
CA ASN A 201 -6.10 9.49 -8.33
C ASN A 201 -6.94 8.94 -7.16
N GLU A 202 -6.72 7.68 -6.77
CA GLU A 202 -7.36 7.10 -5.58
C GLU A 202 -6.92 7.81 -4.30
N LEU A 203 -5.65 8.18 -4.18
CA LEU A 203 -5.15 8.99 -3.06
C LEU A 203 -5.75 10.41 -3.09
N GLU A 204 -5.82 11.05 -4.25
CA GLU A 204 -6.45 12.37 -4.41
C GLU A 204 -7.94 12.33 -4.02
N SER A 205 -8.66 11.31 -4.45
CA SER A 205 -10.06 11.12 -4.07
C SER A 205 -10.23 10.93 -2.56
N LEU A 206 -9.29 10.25 -1.91
CA LEU A 206 -9.28 10.15 -0.44
C LEU A 206 -9.08 11.52 0.20
N ILE A 207 -8.15 12.34 -0.30
CA ILE A 207 -7.88 13.70 0.19
C ILE A 207 -9.15 14.56 0.07
N GLU A 208 -9.73 14.64 -1.11
CA GLU A 208 -10.94 15.43 -1.38
C GLU A 208 -12.12 15.07 -0.47
N GLN A 209 -12.24 13.79 -0.10
CA GLN A 209 -13.34 13.31 0.73
C GLN A 209 -13.12 13.43 2.24
N THR A 210 -11.91 13.75 2.70
CA THR A 210 -11.53 13.69 4.12
C THR A 210 -10.87 14.95 4.66
N GLN A 211 -10.27 15.78 3.82
CA GLN A 211 -9.40 16.86 4.27
C GLN A 211 -10.09 17.81 5.24
N ASP A 212 -11.29 18.30 4.92
CA ASP A 212 -12.03 19.24 5.78
C ASP A 212 -12.31 18.69 7.19
N ASP A 213 -12.62 17.40 7.30
CA ASP A 213 -12.91 16.76 8.57
C ASP A 213 -11.63 16.49 9.37
N ILE A 214 -10.53 16.15 8.69
CA ILE A 214 -9.22 16.00 9.32
C ILE A 214 -8.67 17.37 9.75
N ASP A 215 -8.83 18.42 8.94
CA ASP A 215 -8.45 19.80 9.28
C ASP A 215 -9.10 20.23 10.61
N LYS A 216 -10.42 20.03 10.75
CA LYS A 216 -11.16 20.32 11.99
C LYS A 216 -10.61 19.51 13.17
N PHE A 217 -10.32 18.24 12.95
CA PHE A 217 -9.74 17.38 13.97
C PHE A 217 -8.36 17.88 14.43
N ILE A 218 -7.48 18.24 13.49
CA ILE A 218 -6.14 18.73 13.76
C ILE A 218 -6.17 20.07 14.50
N GLU A 219 -7.04 21.00 14.09
CA GLU A 219 -7.23 22.28 14.78
C GLU A 219 -7.68 22.10 16.24
N LYS A 220 -8.64 21.21 16.48
CA LYS A 220 -9.08 20.84 17.83
C LYS A 220 -7.96 20.22 18.65
N TYR A 221 -7.21 19.29 18.05
CA TYR A 221 -6.05 18.66 18.69
C TYR A 221 -5.03 19.70 19.15
N LYS A 222 -4.70 20.66 18.27
CA LYS A 222 -3.74 21.72 18.57
C LYS A 222 -4.20 22.62 19.73
N LYS A 223 -5.48 23.01 19.74
CA LYS A 223 -6.07 23.81 20.83
C LYS A 223 -6.04 23.07 22.18
N GLU A 224 -6.46 21.80 22.20
CA GLU A 224 -6.46 21.00 23.44
C GLU A 224 -5.05 20.73 23.99
N LYS A 225 -4.02 20.79 23.13
CA LYS A 225 -2.61 20.69 23.52
C LYS A 225 -1.94 22.04 23.82
N GLY A 226 -2.65 23.16 23.69
CA GLY A 226 -2.08 24.50 23.87
C GLY A 226 -1.00 24.86 22.85
N LEU A 227 -1.12 24.32 21.63
CA LEU A 227 -0.16 24.54 20.53
C LEU A 227 -0.56 25.72 19.64
N ILE A 228 -1.82 26.17 19.74
CA ILE A 228 -2.40 27.38 19.14
C ILE A 228 -3.46 27.95 20.07
#